data_AF-T0SZ32-F1
#
_entry.id   AF-T0SZ32-F1
#
_cell.length_a   1.000
_cell.length_b   1.000
_cell.length_c   1.000
_cell.angle_alpha   90.00
_cell.angle_beta   90.00
_cell.angle_gamma   90.00
#
_symmetry.space_group_name_H-M   'P 1'
#
loop_
_entity.id
_entity.type
_entity.pdbx_description
1 polymer ?
#
loop_
_entity_poly.entity_id
_entity_poly.type
_entity_poly.pdbx_seq_one_letter_code
_entity_poly.pdbx_strand_id
1 'polypeptide(L)'
;MSEKVWFVVENKHQVGPFSRSQIIDMINSGELDGNGLVRPSGAQMKVSVANTEEFSHLFSMPELPFTDNDSLDLPPPLPPLPFDTAVALPEFPDMPQTPEFEQIQELEVEIEKEIELESALEDEDVYEDVDEEFEEDLEDDFESAPDQDEDYSEHHDTTAPNLQLLDLDGEKIPLQDHVEKSRLSDVKSMATNPVFVLVCATITVGVLLYSFYVAQNFKSQSVVPKNITVAKLKKMQTIAVAVTGDREMYMALTRDKNAIWLATNIMNAQNFTATFKSVDKQILGPSVVEFTSKASGMGAYAEFKKLNFTKGTEIIPGEYDAVVTVETGSFFEKLQNFGKDSAPIVKKLRVLLHPKENEDFLRDLQNYRDRIKEKELRPFKERLEKYRTLLSMIQRTDKSYFAFLEKALNGQSIEEFEKEYITSISPLFQNIVLETNRKLLEYERVSHGDAQYFKQIIEDYRAYGEMVSDMVTMTGNKKWLRKKAKRELEETFRTRVNELIQKTQVQIQNLESQINQF
;
A
#
# COMPACT_ATOMS: atom_id res chain seq x y z
N MET A 1 -22.16 23.73 12.31
CA MET A 1 -23.28 23.63 13.26
C MET A 1 -23.23 22.24 13.86
N SER A 2 -23.09 22.11 15.18
CA SER A 2 -23.09 20.80 15.85
C SER A 2 -24.46 20.13 15.68
N GLU A 3 -24.48 18.87 15.25
CA GLU A 3 -25.70 18.10 15.09
C GLU A 3 -26.40 17.93 16.45
N LYS A 4 -27.70 18.27 16.52
CA LYS A 4 -28.45 18.14 17.77
C LYS A 4 -28.67 16.66 18.09
N VAL A 5 -28.30 16.28 19.31
CA VAL A 5 -28.47 14.93 19.84
C VAL A 5 -29.79 14.83 20.60
N TRP A 6 -30.52 13.72 20.43
CA TRP A 6 -31.84 13.47 21.01
C TRP A 6 -31.84 12.25 21.94
N PHE A 7 -32.72 12.23 22.93
CA PHE A 7 -32.97 11.09 23.82
C PHE A 7 -34.45 10.73 23.79
N VAL A 8 -34.78 9.46 23.63
CA VAL A 8 -36.16 8.93 23.72
C VAL A 8 -36.44 8.55 25.17
N VAL A 9 -37.64 8.84 25.68
CA VAL A 9 -38.03 8.54 27.06
C VAL A 9 -39.09 7.45 27.08
N GLU A 10 -38.68 6.23 27.41
CA GLU A 10 -39.58 5.07 27.56
C GLU A 10 -39.63 4.63 29.03
N ASN A 11 -40.84 4.46 29.58
CA ASN A 11 -41.03 3.94 30.94
C ASN A 11 -40.21 4.66 32.04
N LYS A 12 -39.98 5.97 31.87
CA LYS A 12 -39.12 6.84 32.72
C LYS A 12 -37.61 6.68 32.53
N HIS A 13 -37.15 5.75 31.70
CA HIS A 13 -35.76 5.63 31.28
C HIS A 13 -35.48 6.53 30.08
N GLN A 14 -34.27 7.09 29.99
CA GLN A 14 -33.81 7.81 28.80
C GLN A 14 -32.95 6.85 27.98
N VAL A 15 -33.37 6.60 26.74
CA VAL A 15 -32.67 5.78 25.77
C VAL A 15 -32.06 6.74 24.73
N GLY A 16 -30.79 6.55 24.40
CA GLY A 16 -30.02 7.43 23.51
C GLY A 16 -28.55 7.49 23.94
N PRO A 17 -27.73 8.37 23.34
CA PRO A 17 -28.09 9.42 22.38
C PRO A 17 -28.47 8.92 20.98
N PHE A 18 -29.41 9.60 20.33
CA PHE A 18 -29.83 9.37 18.95
C PHE A 18 -29.59 10.63 18.10
N SER A 19 -29.18 10.42 16.84
CA SER A 19 -29.15 11.47 15.81
C SER A 19 -30.57 11.80 15.32
N ARG A 20 -30.72 12.94 14.63
CA ARG A 20 -32.01 13.34 14.06
C ARG A 20 -32.54 12.29 13.08
N SER A 21 -31.69 11.72 12.24
CA SER A 21 -32.09 10.70 11.26
C SER A 21 -32.56 9.42 11.95
N GLN A 22 -31.90 8.98 13.03
CA GLN A 22 -32.32 7.80 13.78
C GLN A 22 -33.70 7.97 14.42
N ILE A 23 -34.03 9.16 14.93
CA ILE A 23 -35.38 9.44 15.44
C ILE A 23 -36.41 9.35 14.31
N ILE A 24 -36.09 9.85 13.11
CA ILE A 24 -36.98 9.75 11.93
C ILE A 24 -37.18 8.28 11.54
N ASP A 25 -36.12 7.48 11.55
CA ASP A 25 -36.20 6.05 11.23
C ASP A 25 -37.05 5.29 12.25
N MET A 26 -36.94 5.60 13.56
CA MET A 26 -37.78 5.04 14.61
C MET A 26 -39.26 5.44 14.47
N ILE A 27 -39.55 6.65 13.99
CA ILE A 27 -40.92 7.09 13.69
C ILE A 27 -41.47 6.31 12.48
N ASN A 28 -40.68 6.19 11.42
CA ASN A 28 -41.09 5.50 10.18
C ASN A 28 -41.25 3.99 10.38
N SER A 29 -40.46 3.37 11.27
CA SER A 29 -40.58 1.95 11.61
C SER A 29 -41.78 1.66 12.52
N GLY A 30 -42.41 2.68 13.10
CA GLY A 30 -43.49 2.55 14.08
C GLY A 30 -43.01 2.19 15.48
N GLU A 31 -41.70 2.23 15.75
CA GLU A 31 -41.11 2.02 17.08
C GLU A 31 -41.39 3.21 18.00
N LEU A 32 -41.44 4.42 17.44
CA LEU A 32 -41.77 5.66 18.15
C LEU A 32 -43.05 6.30 17.60
N ASP A 33 -44.09 6.36 18.42
CA ASP A 33 -45.35 7.02 18.04
C ASP A 33 -45.27 8.56 18.22
N GLY A 34 -46.25 9.29 17.67
CA GLY A 34 -46.30 10.76 17.81
C GLY A 34 -46.43 11.25 19.26
N ASN A 35 -46.92 10.39 20.16
CA ASN A 35 -47.06 10.68 21.59
C ASN A 35 -45.81 10.37 22.40
N GLY A 36 -44.83 9.67 21.81
CA GLY A 36 -43.53 9.37 22.39
C GLY A 36 -42.87 10.65 22.89
N LEU A 37 -42.15 10.54 24.02
CA LEU A 37 -41.47 11.67 24.63
C LEU A 37 -40.02 11.68 24.19
N VAL A 38 -39.56 12.79 23.62
CA VAL A 38 -38.16 13.02 23.28
C VAL A 38 -37.61 14.23 24.04
N ARG A 39 -36.29 14.23 24.25
CA ARG A 39 -35.57 15.32 24.93
C ARG A 39 -34.31 15.65 24.13
N PRO A 40 -34.17 16.87 23.59
CA PRO A 40 -32.92 17.29 22.97
C PRO A 40 -31.83 17.44 24.04
N SER A 41 -30.59 17.15 23.67
CA SER A 41 -29.43 17.29 24.54
C SER A 41 -29.33 18.72 25.07
N GLY A 42 -29.16 18.87 26.39
CA GLY A 42 -29.14 20.16 27.08
C GLY A 42 -30.52 20.73 27.47
N ALA A 43 -31.64 20.20 26.96
CA ALA A 43 -32.97 20.64 27.39
C ALA A 43 -33.44 19.91 28.66
N GLN A 44 -34.10 20.65 29.57
CA GLN A 44 -34.67 20.10 30.81
C GLN A 44 -36.08 19.50 30.61
N MET A 45 -36.84 19.99 29.62
CA MET A 45 -38.21 19.57 29.38
C MET A 45 -38.28 18.43 28.36
N LYS A 46 -39.15 17.45 28.64
CA LYS A 46 -39.53 16.38 27.70
C LYS A 46 -40.67 16.91 26.84
N VAL A 47 -40.58 16.72 25.53
CA VAL A 47 -41.59 17.18 24.57
C VAL A 47 -42.09 15.96 23.79
N SER A 48 -43.37 15.93 23.48
CA SER A 48 -43.91 14.90 22.58
C SER A 48 -43.30 15.08 21.18
N VAL A 49 -42.99 13.97 20.52
CA VAL A 49 -42.39 13.94 19.18
C VAL A 49 -43.23 14.76 18.19
N ALA A 50 -44.55 14.62 18.21
CA ALA A 50 -45.47 15.36 17.34
C ALA A 50 -45.44 16.89 17.58
N ASN A 51 -45.13 17.32 18.81
CA ASN A 51 -45.09 18.75 19.19
C ASN A 51 -43.72 19.40 18.97
N THR A 52 -42.75 18.65 18.45
CA THR A 52 -41.41 19.17 18.18
C THR A 52 -41.36 19.73 16.77
N GLU A 53 -40.91 20.98 16.59
CA GLU A 53 -40.82 21.63 15.27
C GLU A 53 -40.08 20.76 14.24
N GLU A 54 -39.03 20.05 14.68
CA GLU A 54 -38.20 19.20 13.83
C GLU A 54 -38.87 17.93 13.31
N PHE A 55 -39.97 17.46 13.93
CA PHE A 55 -40.64 16.18 13.60
C PHE A 55 -42.15 16.33 13.31
N SER A 56 -42.77 17.45 13.67
CA SER A 56 -44.21 17.70 13.50
C SER A 56 -44.74 17.48 12.07
N HIS A 57 -43.92 17.76 11.06
CA HIS A 57 -44.27 17.58 9.65
C HIS A 57 -44.44 16.10 9.24
N LEU A 58 -43.86 15.15 10.01
CA LEU A 58 -44.01 13.72 9.75
C LEU A 58 -45.39 13.17 10.16
N PHE A 59 -46.12 13.89 11.03
CA PHE A 59 -47.44 13.48 11.53
C PHE A 59 -48.59 14.28 10.92
N SER A 60 -48.27 15.30 10.13
CA SER A 60 -49.26 16.09 9.42
C SER A 60 -49.69 15.32 8.17
N MET A 61 -50.75 14.50 8.28
CA MET A 61 -51.37 13.94 7.07
C MET A 61 -51.82 15.09 6.17
N PRO A 62 -51.51 15.07 4.86
CA PRO A 62 -52.10 16.03 3.94
C PRO A 62 -53.61 15.84 4.00
N GLU A 63 -54.33 16.89 4.40
CA GLU A 63 -55.78 16.95 4.28
C GLU A 63 -56.10 16.79 2.79
N LEU A 64 -56.46 15.57 2.39
CA LEU A 64 -57.01 15.32 1.08
C LEU A 64 -58.33 16.11 1.01
N PRO A 65 -58.52 16.97 0.00
CA PRO A 65 -59.78 17.69 -0.14
C PRO A 65 -60.88 16.65 -0.40
N PHE A 66 -61.70 16.40 0.63
CA PHE A 66 -62.93 15.65 0.48
C PHE A 66 -63.87 16.49 -0.38
N THR A 67 -63.94 16.16 -1.67
CA THR A 67 -65.04 16.56 -2.52
C THR A 67 -66.18 15.58 -2.32
N ASP A 68 -67.17 15.97 -1.53
CA ASP A 68 -68.48 15.35 -1.50
C ASP A 68 -69.16 15.57 -2.87
N ASN A 69 -69.19 14.55 -3.73
CA ASN A 69 -70.31 14.39 -4.65
C ASN A 69 -70.40 13.00 -5.28
N ASP A 70 -71.65 12.61 -5.45
CA ASP A 70 -72.17 11.34 -5.95
C ASP A 70 -71.69 10.91 -7.33
N SER A 71 -71.97 9.64 -7.62
CA SER A 71 -72.02 8.92 -8.91
C SER A 71 -70.77 8.15 -9.38
N LEU A 72 -70.83 6.82 -9.20
CA LEU A 72 -70.05 5.84 -9.93
C LEU A 72 -70.33 5.96 -11.44
N ASP A 73 -69.44 6.63 -12.16
CA ASP A 73 -69.27 6.43 -13.60
C ASP A 73 -67.89 5.80 -13.84
N LEU A 74 -67.92 4.58 -14.41
CA LEU A 74 -66.73 3.89 -14.86
C LEU A 74 -66.02 4.72 -15.93
N PRO A 75 -64.69 4.85 -15.89
CA PRO A 75 -63.96 5.59 -16.91
C PRO A 75 -64.13 4.93 -18.29
N PRO A 76 -64.31 5.71 -19.35
CA PRO A 76 -64.46 5.19 -20.71
C PRO A 76 -63.21 4.42 -21.15
N PRO A 77 -63.35 3.39 -22.00
CA PRO A 77 -62.23 2.59 -22.47
C PRO A 77 -61.24 3.47 -23.25
N LEU A 78 -59.96 3.33 -22.90
CA LEU A 78 -58.86 4.09 -23.47
C LEU A 78 -58.81 3.93 -25.01
N PRO A 79 -58.60 5.04 -25.75
CA PRO A 79 -58.46 4.99 -27.20
C PRO A 79 -57.18 4.21 -27.60
N PRO A 80 -57.21 3.48 -28.72
CA PRO A 80 -56.03 2.77 -29.21
C PRO A 80 -54.92 3.76 -29.56
N LEU A 81 -53.72 3.50 -29.03
CA LEU A 81 -52.53 4.29 -29.28
C LEU A 81 -52.14 4.22 -30.76
N PRO A 82 -51.98 5.35 -31.46
CA PRO A 82 -51.40 5.37 -32.79
C PRO A 82 -49.91 5.02 -32.69
N PHE A 83 -49.54 3.88 -33.28
CA PHE A 83 -48.15 3.61 -33.65
C PHE A 83 -47.79 4.46 -34.87
N ASP A 84 -46.53 4.89 -34.91
CA ASP A 84 -45.84 5.62 -35.99
C ASP A 84 -46.09 7.12 -36.07
N THR A 85 -45.39 7.88 -35.21
CA THR A 85 -44.79 9.15 -35.62
C THR A 85 -43.50 9.38 -34.84
N ALA A 86 -42.37 9.43 -35.55
CA ALA A 86 -41.08 9.82 -34.98
C ALA A 86 -41.17 11.28 -34.50
N VAL A 87 -41.34 11.46 -33.19
CA VAL A 87 -41.31 12.76 -32.53
C VAL A 87 -39.84 13.15 -32.35
N ALA A 88 -39.44 14.23 -33.02
CA ALA A 88 -38.17 14.89 -32.77
C ALA A 88 -38.18 15.44 -31.32
N LEU A 89 -37.21 15.01 -30.52
CA LEU A 89 -37.00 15.49 -29.16
C LEU A 89 -36.77 17.01 -29.17
N PRO A 90 -37.45 17.79 -28.31
CA PRO A 90 -37.14 19.20 -28.12
C PRO A 90 -35.74 19.34 -27.50
N GLU A 91 -34.95 20.27 -28.04
CA GLU A 91 -33.64 20.65 -27.50
C GLU A 91 -33.84 21.21 -26.07
N PHE A 92 -33.16 20.58 -25.10
CA PHE A 92 -33.14 21.05 -23.72
C PHE A 92 -32.41 22.40 -23.65
N PRO A 93 -32.92 23.38 -22.90
CA PRO A 93 -32.19 24.62 -22.63
C PRO A 93 -30.91 24.31 -21.83
N ASP A 94 -29.80 24.93 -22.23
CA ASP A 94 -28.50 24.79 -21.58
C ASP A 94 -28.60 25.09 -20.08
N MET A 95 -28.16 24.11 -19.27
CA MET A 95 -28.04 24.28 -17.83
C MET A 95 -27.04 25.40 -17.51
N PRO A 96 -27.32 26.23 -16.48
CA PRO A 96 -26.37 27.22 -16.02
C PRO A 96 -25.07 26.54 -15.57
N GLN A 97 -23.94 27.04 -16.07
CA GLN A 97 -22.62 26.58 -15.70
C GLN A 97 -22.43 26.71 -14.18
N THR A 98 -22.11 25.60 -13.53
CA THR A 98 -21.66 25.57 -12.15
C THR A 98 -20.42 26.47 -11.99
N PRO A 99 -20.37 27.33 -10.97
CA PRO A 99 -19.19 28.14 -10.70
C PRO A 99 -17.99 27.24 -10.38
N GLU A 100 -16.86 27.52 -11.03
CA GLU A 100 -15.54 26.96 -10.71
C GLU A 100 -15.24 27.22 -9.23
N PHE A 101 -15.14 26.13 -8.46
CA PHE A 101 -14.63 26.19 -7.10
C PHE A 101 -13.10 26.34 -7.17
N GLU A 102 -12.63 27.54 -6.85
CA GLU A 102 -11.22 27.80 -6.55
C GLU A 102 -10.80 27.02 -5.30
N GLN A 103 -9.64 26.39 -5.46
CA GLN A 103 -8.79 25.66 -4.52
C GLN A 103 -8.95 26.04 -3.04
N ILE A 104 -9.38 25.07 -2.23
CA ILE A 104 -9.05 25.01 -0.80
C ILE A 104 -7.93 23.98 -0.65
N GLN A 105 -6.69 24.45 -0.72
CA GLN A 105 -5.49 23.73 -0.29
C GLN A 105 -4.73 24.66 0.65
N GLU A 106 -4.85 24.43 1.96
CA GLU A 106 -3.91 24.79 3.05
C GLU A 106 -4.69 24.80 4.37
N LEU A 107 -4.96 23.63 4.95
CA LEU A 107 -5.35 23.57 6.37
C LEU A 107 -5.02 22.23 7.05
N GLU A 108 -4.21 21.37 6.42
CA GLU A 108 -3.84 20.04 6.92
C GLU A 108 -2.43 19.98 7.53
N VAL A 109 -1.65 21.06 7.50
CA VAL A 109 -0.24 21.05 7.95
C VAL A 109 -0.05 21.52 9.40
N GLU A 110 -1.09 22.07 10.04
CA GLU A 110 -0.93 22.65 11.40
C GLU A 110 -1.30 21.69 12.53
N ILE A 111 -2.01 20.59 12.26
CA ILE A 111 -2.44 19.62 13.29
C ILE A 111 -1.31 18.64 13.66
N GLU A 112 -0.38 18.33 12.75
CA GLU A 112 0.75 17.43 13.05
C GLU A 112 1.81 18.07 13.96
N LYS A 113 1.85 19.41 14.08
CA LYS A 113 2.84 20.11 14.89
C LYS A 113 2.48 20.27 16.37
N GLU A 114 1.20 20.09 16.72
CA GLU A 114 0.75 20.24 18.12
C GLU A 114 0.87 18.91 18.90
N ILE A 115 0.91 17.76 18.20
CA ILE A 115 1.04 16.43 18.81
C ILE A 115 2.50 16.12 19.21
N GLU A 116 3.49 16.74 18.56
CA GLU A 116 4.91 16.51 18.86
C GLU A 116 5.41 17.30 20.09
N LEU A 117 4.63 18.24 20.63
CA LEU A 117 5.01 19.06 21.78
C LEU A 117 4.56 18.49 23.13
N GLU A 118 3.53 17.63 23.17
CA GLU A 118 3.04 17.02 24.42
C GLU A 118 3.81 15.74 24.83
N SER A 119 4.54 15.10 23.92
CA SER A 119 5.35 13.91 24.25
C SER A 119 6.74 14.22 24.82
N ALA A 120 7.06 15.51 25.03
CA ALA A 120 8.38 15.96 25.49
C ALA A 120 8.40 16.42 26.97
N LEU A 121 7.32 16.21 27.72
CA LEU A 121 7.18 16.69 29.12
C LEU A 121 6.86 15.60 30.15
N GLU A 122 7.00 14.31 29.83
CA GLU A 122 6.87 13.20 30.79
C GLU A 122 8.21 12.46 30.94
N ASP A 123 9.23 13.14 31.46
CA ASP A 123 10.43 12.51 32.03
C ASP A 123 10.92 13.39 33.19
N GLU A 124 10.14 13.43 34.28
CA GLU A 124 10.59 13.93 35.57
C GLU A 124 10.10 12.99 36.69
N ASP A 125 11.08 12.32 37.29
CA ASP A 125 11.12 11.73 38.63
C ASP A 125 10.12 10.62 39.01
N VAL A 126 10.62 9.37 39.13
CA VAL A 126 10.69 8.61 40.41
C VAL A 126 11.73 7.48 40.24
N TYR A 127 12.94 7.68 40.75
CA TYR A 127 13.79 6.57 41.18
C TYR A 127 13.58 6.41 42.69
N GLU A 128 12.80 5.41 43.08
CA GLU A 128 12.82 4.89 44.45
C GLU A 128 13.68 3.64 44.47
N ASP A 129 14.73 3.71 45.28
CA ASP A 129 15.69 2.67 45.60
C ASP A 129 15.00 1.32 45.86
N VAL A 130 15.40 0.29 45.11
CA VAL A 130 15.17 -1.11 45.51
C VAL A 130 16.51 -1.83 45.48
N ASP A 131 16.87 -2.24 46.69
CA ASP A 131 18.08 -2.91 47.14
C ASP A 131 18.64 -3.98 46.18
N GLU A 132 19.94 -3.83 45.92
CA GLU A 132 20.85 -4.86 45.42
C GLU A 132 21.00 -5.98 46.44
N GLU A 133 20.51 -7.17 46.11
CA GLU A 133 21.12 -8.44 46.58
C GLU A 133 20.56 -9.61 45.75
N PHE A 134 21.30 -10.01 44.72
CA PHE A 134 21.31 -11.40 44.25
C PHE A 134 22.59 -11.68 43.45
N GLU A 135 23.65 -12.02 44.18
CA GLU A 135 24.73 -12.87 43.67
C GLU A 135 24.18 -14.29 43.56
N GLU A 136 24.21 -14.91 42.38
CA GLU A 136 24.39 -16.36 42.26
C GLU A 136 24.78 -16.73 40.81
N ASP A 137 26.07 -17.05 40.68
CA ASP A 137 26.66 -18.15 39.91
C ASP A 137 25.92 -18.66 38.67
N LEU A 138 26.46 -18.33 37.50
CA LEU A 138 26.53 -19.27 36.36
C LEU A 138 27.90 -19.11 35.68
N GLU A 139 28.88 -19.82 36.24
CA GLU A 139 29.97 -20.41 35.47
C GLU A 139 29.35 -21.45 34.52
N ASP A 140 29.62 -21.36 33.22
CA ASP A 140 30.09 -22.51 32.44
C ASP A 140 30.35 -22.15 30.97
N ASP A 141 31.59 -22.46 30.57
CA ASP A 141 32.03 -22.99 29.29
C ASP A 141 31.67 -22.27 27.99
N PHE A 142 32.62 -21.47 27.51
CA PHE A 142 33.02 -21.61 26.11
C PHE A 142 34.55 -21.66 25.97
N GLU A 143 35.00 -22.87 25.65
CA GLU A 143 36.35 -23.27 25.30
C GLU A 143 36.98 -22.33 24.27
N SER A 144 38.06 -21.69 24.70
CA SER A 144 39.04 -21.01 23.87
C SER A 144 39.82 -22.00 23.00
N ALA A 145 39.77 -21.82 21.68
CA ALA A 145 40.76 -22.39 20.78
C ALA A 145 41.94 -21.39 20.60
N PRO A 146 43.20 -21.85 20.68
CA PRO A 146 44.36 -20.98 20.73
C PRO A 146 44.83 -20.53 19.33
N ASP A 147 45.33 -19.30 19.30
CA ASP A 147 46.35 -18.83 18.36
C ASP A 147 47.59 -19.73 18.41
N GLN A 148 48.21 -19.97 17.26
CA GLN A 148 49.67 -19.80 17.07
C GLN A 148 50.05 -20.03 15.60
N ASP A 149 50.44 -18.92 14.97
CA ASP A 149 51.74 -18.67 14.37
C ASP A 149 52.53 -19.83 13.77
N GLU A 150 52.89 -19.66 12.49
CA GLU A 150 54.25 -19.73 11.92
C GLU A 150 54.13 -20.11 10.43
N ASP A 151 54.47 -19.20 9.53
CA ASP A 151 55.83 -19.20 8.96
C ASP A 151 55.92 -18.26 7.75
N TYR A 152 57.01 -17.50 7.77
CA TYR A 152 57.49 -16.62 6.74
C TYR A 152 57.85 -17.41 5.48
N SER A 153 57.36 -16.99 4.31
CA SER A 153 58.23 -17.01 3.13
C SER A 153 57.96 -15.81 2.22
N GLU A 154 58.93 -14.91 2.33
CA GLU A 154 59.29 -13.86 1.41
C GLU A 154 59.62 -14.46 0.04
N HIS A 155 58.78 -14.23 -0.98
CA HIS A 155 59.24 -14.27 -2.36
C HIS A 155 58.67 -13.10 -3.16
N HIS A 156 59.54 -12.10 -3.31
CA HIS A 156 59.55 -11.17 -4.43
C HIS A 156 59.32 -11.90 -5.77
N ASP A 157 58.35 -11.43 -6.56
CA ASP A 157 58.59 -11.31 -8.00
C ASP A 157 57.75 -10.18 -8.61
N THR A 158 58.27 -8.96 -8.46
CA THR A 158 58.06 -7.88 -9.43
C THR A 158 58.79 -8.24 -10.71
N THR A 159 58.07 -8.74 -11.71
CA THR A 159 58.62 -8.84 -13.07
C THR A 159 57.71 -8.09 -14.05
N ALA A 160 58.11 -6.83 -14.29
CA ALA A 160 57.76 -6.09 -15.48
C ALA A 160 58.23 -6.86 -16.74
N PRO A 161 57.47 -6.88 -17.84
CA PRO A 161 58.01 -7.34 -19.12
C PRO A 161 59.00 -6.30 -19.64
N ASN A 162 60.28 -6.58 -19.43
CA ASN A 162 61.39 -5.86 -20.02
C ASN A 162 61.43 -6.15 -21.52
N LEU A 163 61.36 -5.10 -22.33
CA LEU A 163 61.71 -5.13 -23.75
C LEU A 163 63.19 -5.51 -23.86
N GLN A 164 63.47 -6.77 -24.20
CA GLN A 164 64.76 -7.13 -24.77
C GLN A 164 64.70 -6.87 -26.28
N LEU A 165 65.49 -5.87 -26.69
CA LEU A 165 66.09 -5.80 -28.02
C LEU A 165 66.69 -7.16 -28.36
N LEU A 166 66.21 -7.78 -29.43
CA LEU A 166 66.94 -8.82 -30.14
C LEU A 166 67.92 -8.11 -31.07
N ASP A 167 69.16 -7.95 -30.61
CA ASP A 167 70.33 -7.87 -31.47
C ASP A 167 70.48 -9.22 -32.18
N LEU A 168 70.07 -9.28 -33.44
CA LEU A 168 70.42 -10.37 -34.35
C LEU A 168 71.72 -9.99 -35.05
N ASP A 169 72.80 -10.49 -34.45
CA ASP A 169 74.13 -10.53 -35.03
C ASP A 169 74.10 -11.23 -36.39
N GLY A 170 74.91 -10.70 -37.30
CA GLY A 170 75.04 -11.22 -38.65
C GLY A 170 75.60 -12.63 -38.69
N GLU A 171 74.75 -13.58 -39.06
CA GLU A 171 75.19 -14.85 -39.60
C GLU A 171 75.03 -14.82 -41.12
N LYS A 172 76.17 -14.69 -41.80
CA LYS A 172 76.29 -14.75 -43.26
C LYS A 172 75.95 -16.18 -43.72
N ILE A 173 74.69 -16.40 -44.08
CA ILE A 173 74.31 -17.57 -44.89
C ILE A 173 74.67 -17.24 -46.35
N PRO A 174 75.48 -18.06 -47.03
CA PRO A 174 75.83 -17.83 -48.43
C PRO A 174 74.59 -17.95 -49.30
N LEU A 175 74.26 -16.87 -50.03
CA LEU A 175 73.31 -16.92 -51.14
C LEU A 175 73.84 -17.91 -52.17
N GLN A 176 73.21 -19.08 -52.22
CA GLN A 176 73.33 -19.99 -53.34
C GLN A 176 72.43 -19.46 -54.45
N ASP A 177 73.08 -18.72 -55.34
CA ASP A 177 72.55 -18.14 -56.57
C ASP A 177 72.19 -19.28 -57.54
N HIS A 178 70.98 -19.84 -57.44
CA HIS A 178 70.47 -20.71 -58.50
C HIS A 178 68.93 -20.77 -58.54
N VAL A 179 68.43 -20.35 -59.71
CA VAL A 179 67.15 -20.76 -60.32
C VAL A 179 65.89 -20.11 -59.74
N GLU A 180 65.55 -18.91 -60.25
CA GLU A 180 64.21 -18.61 -60.78
C GLU A 180 64.20 -17.28 -61.57
N LYS A 181 64.74 -17.31 -62.79
CA LYS A 181 64.69 -16.20 -63.76
C LYS A 181 63.84 -16.53 -65.00
N SER A 182 62.72 -17.22 -64.81
CA SER A 182 61.88 -17.69 -65.94
C SER A 182 60.37 -17.40 -65.82
N ARG A 183 59.90 -16.55 -64.90
CA ARG A 183 58.46 -16.21 -64.78
C ARG A 183 58.14 -14.73 -64.49
N LEU A 184 59.02 -13.81 -64.86
CA LEU A 184 58.80 -12.36 -64.71
C LEU A 184 58.69 -11.59 -66.04
N SER A 185 58.74 -12.27 -67.19
CA SER A 185 58.52 -11.65 -68.51
C SER A 185 57.05 -11.67 -68.97
N ASP A 186 56.20 -12.55 -68.43
CA ASP A 186 54.78 -12.64 -68.83
C ASP A 186 53.86 -11.67 -68.09
N VAL A 187 54.29 -11.11 -66.95
CA VAL A 187 53.49 -10.11 -66.20
C VAL A 187 53.59 -8.71 -66.83
N LYS A 188 54.65 -8.42 -67.61
CA LYS A 188 54.79 -7.15 -68.34
C LYS A 188 53.93 -7.06 -69.61
N SER A 189 53.50 -8.18 -70.20
CA SER A 189 52.60 -8.18 -71.36
C SER A 189 51.12 -8.14 -70.96
N MET A 190 50.76 -8.57 -69.74
CA MET A 190 49.39 -8.50 -69.23
C MET A 190 48.99 -7.09 -68.77
N ALA A 191 49.95 -6.28 -68.32
CA ALA A 191 49.73 -4.91 -67.83
C ALA A 191 49.37 -3.88 -68.92
N THR A 192 49.47 -4.23 -70.20
CA THR A 192 49.07 -3.37 -71.33
C THR A 192 47.72 -3.74 -71.95
N ASN A 193 47.09 -4.83 -71.48
CA ASN A 193 45.77 -5.22 -71.97
C ASN A 193 44.69 -4.37 -71.25
N PRO A 194 43.97 -3.48 -71.96
CA PRO A 194 43.02 -2.56 -71.33
C PRO A 194 41.90 -3.28 -70.57
N VAL A 195 41.59 -4.53 -70.94
CA VAL A 195 40.59 -5.35 -70.25
C VAL A 195 41.05 -5.76 -68.84
N PHE A 196 42.33 -6.11 -68.67
CA PHE A 196 42.87 -6.51 -67.38
C PHE A 196 42.94 -5.33 -66.40
N VAL A 197 43.35 -4.16 -66.91
CA VAL A 197 43.35 -2.91 -66.13
C VAL A 197 41.94 -2.54 -65.67
N LEU A 198 40.93 -2.71 -66.54
CA LEU A 198 39.52 -2.43 -66.21
C LEU A 198 38.98 -3.40 -65.14
N VAL A 199 39.31 -4.69 -65.22
CA VAL A 199 38.93 -5.67 -64.19
C VAL A 199 39.57 -5.33 -62.83
N CYS A 200 40.87 -5.07 -62.79
CA CYS A 200 41.54 -4.67 -61.55
C CYS A 200 40.98 -3.36 -60.97
N ALA A 201 40.64 -2.38 -61.83
CA ALA A 201 40.01 -1.13 -61.41
C ALA A 201 38.61 -1.36 -60.82
N THR A 202 37.78 -2.22 -61.43
CA THR A 202 36.46 -2.56 -60.88
C THR A 202 36.53 -3.28 -59.54
N ILE A 203 37.50 -4.19 -59.35
CA ILE A 203 37.71 -4.86 -58.06
C ILE A 203 38.18 -3.86 -57.00
N THR A 204 39.12 -2.98 -57.32
CA THR A 204 39.58 -1.97 -56.34
C THR A 204 38.49 -0.97 -55.99
N VAL A 205 37.70 -0.50 -56.96
CA VAL A 205 36.53 0.35 -56.69
C VAL A 205 35.50 -0.40 -55.85
N GLY A 206 35.26 -1.69 -56.12
CA GLY A 206 34.38 -2.54 -55.31
C GLY A 206 34.87 -2.69 -53.87
N VAL A 207 36.17 -2.91 -53.66
CA VAL A 207 36.78 -3.01 -52.32
C VAL A 207 36.74 -1.66 -51.59
N LEU A 208 36.97 -0.54 -52.29
CA LEU A 208 36.87 0.80 -51.70
C LEU A 208 35.43 1.18 -51.35
N LEU A 209 34.45 0.84 -52.19
CA LEU A 209 33.03 1.04 -51.88
C LEU A 209 32.59 0.14 -50.73
N TYR A 210 33.06 -1.11 -50.68
CA TYR A 210 32.78 -2.02 -49.58
C TYR A 210 33.43 -1.54 -48.27
N SER A 211 34.70 -1.13 -48.29
CA SER A 211 35.38 -0.61 -47.11
C SER A 211 34.77 0.72 -46.65
N PHE A 212 34.32 1.58 -47.56
CA PHE A 212 33.57 2.80 -47.23
C PHE A 212 32.20 2.48 -46.63
N TYR A 213 31.48 1.50 -47.17
CA TYR A 213 30.21 1.01 -46.62
C TYR A 213 30.40 0.43 -45.21
N VAL A 214 31.42 -0.41 -45.03
CA VAL A 214 31.80 -0.95 -43.72
C VAL A 214 32.18 0.19 -42.77
N ALA A 215 33.03 1.14 -43.18
CA ALA A 215 33.44 2.27 -42.35
C ALA A 215 32.28 3.21 -41.98
N GLN A 216 31.31 3.43 -42.87
CA GLN A 216 30.09 4.20 -42.55
C GLN A 216 29.21 3.46 -41.54
N ASN A 217 29.05 2.14 -41.69
CA ASN A 217 28.29 1.33 -40.75
C ASN A 217 29.02 1.10 -39.41
N PHE A 218 30.36 1.22 -39.39
CA PHE A 218 31.19 1.16 -38.18
C PHE A 218 31.26 2.48 -37.41
N LYS A 219 30.63 3.58 -37.88
CA LYS A 219 30.26 4.70 -37.00
C LYS A 219 29.10 4.27 -36.09
N SER A 220 29.28 3.18 -35.36
CA SER A 220 28.50 2.86 -34.17
C SER A 220 28.69 4.04 -33.24
N GLN A 221 27.69 4.93 -33.21
CA GLN A 221 27.59 5.94 -32.17
C GLN A 221 27.78 5.18 -30.86
N SER A 222 28.80 5.53 -30.08
CA SER A 222 28.99 4.98 -28.75
C SER A 222 27.85 5.52 -27.90
N VAL A 223 26.70 4.84 -27.97
CA VAL A 223 25.53 5.20 -27.19
C VAL A 223 25.86 4.84 -25.75
N VAL A 224 26.20 5.86 -24.98
CA VAL A 224 26.44 5.71 -23.55
C VAL A 224 25.09 5.75 -22.83
N PRO A 225 24.72 4.72 -22.05
CA PRO A 225 23.50 4.75 -21.25
C PRO A 225 23.48 6.00 -20.35
N LYS A 226 22.38 6.76 -20.43
CA LYS A 226 22.20 7.99 -19.65
C LYS A 226 21.22 7.76 -18.51
N ASN A 227 21.33 8.59 -17.47
CA ASN A 227 20.41 8.60 -16.33
C ASN A 227 20.38 7.28 -15.54
N ILE A 228 21.53 6.62 -15.37
CA ILE A 228 21.69 5.40 -14.57
C ILE A 228 22.71 5.68 -13.45
N THR A 229 22.63 4.94 -12.34
CA THR A 229 23.64 5.04 -11.27
C THR A 229 25.02 4.57 -11.73
N VAL A 230 26.07 5.17 -11.17
CA VAL A 230 27.47 4.92 -11.60
C VAL A 230 27.84 3.43 -11.44
N ALA A 231 27.42 2.80 -10.35
CA ALA A 231 27.65 1.37 -10.12
C ALA A 231 27.04 0.49 -11.22
N LYS A 232 25.79 0.75 -11.61
CA LYS A 232 25.10 0.00 -12.68
C LYS A 232 25.71 0.29 -14.04
N LEU A 233 26.10 1.54 -14.31
CA LEU A 233 26.79 1.92 -15.55
C LEU A 233 28.13 1.20 -15.71
N LYS A 234 28.95 1.13 -14.64
CA LYS A 234 30.21 0.37 -14.65
C LYS A 234 29.97 -1.11 -14.97
N LYS A 235 28.99 -1.73 -14.31
CA LYS A 235 28.62 -3.13 -14.57
C LYS A 235 28.16 -3.36 -16.01
N MET A 236 27.35 -2.45 -16.56
CA MET A 236 26.93 -2.48 -17.97
C MET A 236 28.13 -2.39 -18.93
N GLN A 237 29.10 -1.53 -18.64
CA GLN A 237 30.32 -1.39 -19.45
C GLN A 237 31.19 -2.65 -19.42
N THR A 238 31.35 -3.26 -18.23
CA THR A 238 32.09 -4.52 -18.09
C THR A 238 31.49 -5.61 -18.97
N ILE A 239 30.16 -5.77 -18.97
CA ILE A 239 29.47 -6.79 -19.79
C ILE A 239 29.56 -6.46 -21.28
N ALA A 240 29.44 -5.19 -21.65
CA ALA A 240 29.51 -4.76 -23.06
C ALA A 240 30.87 -5.05 -23.72
N VAL A 241 31.96 -5.08 -22.94
CA VAL A 241 33.34 -5.31 -23.42
C VAL A 241 33.81 -6.75 -23.20
N ALA A 242 33.09 -7.53 -22.38
CA ALA A 242 33.48 -8.90 -22.06
C ALA A 242 33.51 -9.80 -23.30
N VAL A 243 34.72 -10.23 -23.68
CA VAL A 243 34.93 -11.26 -24.70
C VAL A 243 34.87 -12.63 -24.03
N THR A 244 33.71 -12.94 -23.46
CA THR A 244 33.41 -14.24 -22.85
C THR A 244 32.66 -15.12 -23.86
N GLY A 245 32.90 -16.43 -23.83
CA GLY A 245 32.15 -17.39 -24.65
C GLY A 245 30.66 -17.47 -24.25
N ASP A 246 30.35 -17.05 -23.01
CA ASP A 246 29.00 -17.02 -22.48
C ASP A 246 28.26 -15.74 -22.88
N ARG A 247 27.02 -15.91 -23.33
CA ARG A 247 26.14 -14.80 -23.69
C ARG A 247 25.55 -14.18 -22.43
N GLU A 248 26.12 -13.04 -22.04
CA GLU A 248 25.73 -12.28 -20.87
C GLU A 248 24.83 -11.10 -21.22
N MET A 249 23.94 -10.79 -20.29
CA MET A 249 23.00 -9.69 -20.38
C MET A 249 22.81 -9.07 -19.00
N TYR A 250 22.70 -7.75 -18.95
CA TYR A 250 22.37 -7.03 -17.73
C TYR A 250 21.45 -5.86 -18.03
N MET A 251 20.45 -5.66 -17.17
CA MET A 251 19.44 -4.63 -17.35
C MET A 251 19.44 -3.67 -16.16
N ALA A 252 19.22 -2.39 -16.44
CA ALA A 252 19.13 -1.35 -15.44
C ALA A 252 18.01 -0.36 -15.78
N LEU A 253 17.21 -0.01 -14.77
CA LEU A 253 16.19 1.04 -14.86
C LEU A 253 16.86 2.42 -14.79
N THR A 254 16.38 3.38 -15.59
CA THR A 254 16.80 4.77 -15.47
C THR A 254 16.28 5.41 -14.18
N ARG A 255 16.94 6.46 -13.69
CA ARG A 255 16.58 7.16 -12.44
C ARG A 255 15.18 7.78 -12.51
N ASP A 256 14.75 8.19 -13.69
CA ASP A 256 13.41 8.72 -13.97
C ASP A 256 12.36 7.63 -14.22
N LYS A 257 12.73 6.35 -14.15
CA LYS A 257 11.84 5.17 -14.31
C LYS A 257 11.14 5.05 -15.68
N ASN A 258 11.52 5.86 -16.66
CA ASN A 258 10.87 5.89 -17.97
C ASN A 258 11.47 4.92 -19.00
N ALA A 259 12.69 4.43 -18.76
CA ALA A 259 13.34 3.53 -19.68
C ALA A 259 14.13 2.43 -18.95
N ILE A 260 14.28 1.30 -19.62
CA ILE A 260 15.16 0.22 -19.18
C ILE A 260 16.28 0.10 -20.19
N TRP A 261 17.52 0.13 -19.72
CA TRP A 261 18.68 -0.16 -20.55
C TRP A 261 19.10 -1.61 -20.42
N LEU A 262 19.54 -2.20 -21.52
CA LEU A 262 20.15 -3.52 -21.59
C LEU A 262 21.58 -3.37 -22.12
N ALA A 263 22.52 -4.04 -21.46
CA ALA A 263 23.87 -4.29 -21.95
C ALA A 263 24.02 -5.78 -22.28
N THR A 264 24.69 -6.10 -23.39
CA THR A 264 24.98 -7.48 -23.80
C THR A 264 26.29 -7.58 -24.56
N ASN A 265 26.95 -8.73 -24.47
CA ASN A 265 28.11 -9.08 -25.29
C ASN A 265 27.74 -9.83 -26.58
N ILE A 266 26.45 -9.97 -26.90
CA ILE A 266 26.02 -10.63 -28.14
C ILE A 266 26.31 -9.72 -29.33
N MET A 267 27.26 -10.15 -30.16
CA MET A 267 27.62 -9.48 -31.41
C MET A 267 26.45 -9.48 -32.40
N ASN A 268 26.28 -8.38 -33.14
CA ASN A 268 25.27 -8.22 -34.20
C ASN A 268 23.81 -8.39 -33.74
N ALA A 269 23.52 -8.12 -32.45
CA ALA A 269 22.17 -8.08 -31.94
C ALA A 269 21.42 -6.84 -32.47
N GLN A 270 20.34 -7.06 -33.25
CA GLN A 270 19.61 -5.97 -33.92
C GLN A 270 18.30 -5.63 -33.24
N ASN A 271 17.49 -6.62 -32.88
CA ASN A 271 16.20 -6.41 -32.24
C ASN A 271 16.13 -7.19 -30.94
N PHE A 272 15.64 -6.52 -29.90
CA PHE A 272 15.38 -7.10 -28.60
C PHE A 272 13.90 -6.98 -28.29
N THR A 273 13.31 -8.10 -27.87
CA THR A 273 11.98 -8.12 -27.24
C THR A 273 12.15 -8.63 -25.83
N ALA A 274 11.72 -7.85 -24.84
CA ALA A 274 11.78 -8.22 -23.44
C ALA A 274 10.38 -8.26 -22.84
N THR A 275 10.07 -9.36 -22.14
CA THR A 275 8.84 -9.52 -21.35
C THR A 275 9.23 -9.58 -19.88
N PHE A 276 8.61 -8.73 -19.07
CA PHE A 276 8.89 -8.60 -17.64
C PHE A 276 7.66 -9.02 -16.84
N LYS A 277 7.91 -9.78 -15.78
CA LYS A 277 6.91 -10.14 -14.77
C LYS A 277 7.48 -9.87 -13.39
N SER A 278 6.78 -9.05 -12.59
CA SER A 278 7.20 -8.76 -11.23
C SER A 278 7.21 -10.02 -10.36
N VAL A 279 8.19 -10.14 -9.48
CA VAL A 279 8.26 -11.21 -8.50
C VAL A 279 7.36 -10.86 -7.31
N ASP A 280 6.54 -11.81 -6.88
CA ASP A 280 5.60 -11.60 -5.78
C ASP A 280 6.32 -11.19 -4.49
N LYS A 281 5.75 -10.21 -3.77
CA LYS A 281 6.29 -9.62 -2.53
C LYS A 281 7.71 -9.01 -2.64
N GLN A 282 8.26 -8.84 -3.85
CA GLN A 282 9.57 -8.24 -4.09
C GLN A 282 9.48 -6.96 -4.93
N ILE A 283 8.35 -6.27 -4.83
CA ILE A 283 8.11 -4.97 -5.45
C ILE A 283 7.55 -3.99 -4.43
N LEU A 284 7.79 -2.69 -4.64
CA LEU A 284 7.26 -1.60 -3.81
C LEU A 284 5.83 -1.23 -4.22
N GLY A 285 4.96 -2.23 -4.32
CA GLY A 285 3.58 -2.03 -4.74
C GLY A 285 2.67 -3.22 -4.44
N PRO A 286 1.35 -3.00 -4.41
CA PRO A 286 0.39 -4.03 -4.00
C PRO A 286 0.02 -4.99 -5.13
N SER A 287 0.31 -4.64 -6.38
CA SER A 287 -0.19 -5.37 -7.55
C SER A 287 0.95 -5.89 -8.42
N VAL A 288 0.77 -7.11 -8.93
CA VAL A 288 1.68 -7.72 -9.90
C VAL A 288 1.68 -6.91 -11.19
N VAL A 289 2.87 -6.59 -11.69
CA VAL A 289 3.09 -5.84 -12.92
C VAL A 289 3.68 -6.76 -13.98
N GLU A 290 3.07 -6.74 -15.16
CA GLU A 290 3.51 -7.51 -16.33
C GLU A 290 3.53 -6.59 -17.55
N PHE A 291 4.67 -6.50 -18.24
CA PHE A 291 4.79 -5.65 -19.43
C PHE A 291 5.78 -6.21 -20.44
N THR A 292 5.63 -5.77 -21.68
CA THR A 292 6.52 -6.13 -22.80
C THR A 292 7.09 -4.87 -23.44
N SER A 293 8.33 -4.93 -23.90
CA SER A 293 8.96 -3.83 -24.61
C SER A 293 9.83 -4.34 -25.74
N LYS A 294 9.89 -3.56 -26.82
CA LYS A 294 10.79 -3.80 -27.95
C LYS A 294 11.82 -2.69 -28.05
N ALA A 295 13.05 -3.04 -28.40
CA ALA A 295 14.14 -2.08 -28.60
C ALA A 295 15.05 -2.52 -29.76
N SER A 296 15.60 -1.55 -30.46
CA SER A 296 16.64 -1.80 -31.47
C SER A 296 18.03 -1.68 -30.81
N GLY A 297 18.91 -2.61 -31.15
CA GLY A 297 20.29 -2.66 -30.68
C GLY A 297 21.11 -1.50 -31.25
N MET A 298 21.92 -0.92 -30.38
CA MET A 298 22.87 0.17 -30.65
C MET A 298 24.26 -0.30 -30.20
N GLY A 299 24.85 -1.22 -30.97
CA GLY A 299 26.07 -1.93 -30.56
C GLY A 299 25.80 -2.91 -29.43
N ALA A 300 26.49 -2.75 -28.31
CA ALA A 300 26.36 -3.60 -27.12
C ALA A 300 25.17 -3.22 -26.21
N TYR A 301 24.40 -2.20 -26.57
CA TYR A 301 23.33 -1.65 -25.74
C TYR A 301 21.98 -1.62 -26.45
N ALA A 302 20.88 -1.67 -25.69
CA ALA A 302 19.53 -1.41 -26.17
C ALA A 302 18.74 -0.60 -25.13
N GLU A 303 17.86 0.28 -25.59
CA GLU A 303 17.03 1.15 -24.74
C GLU A 303 15.54 0.87 -24.95
N PHE A 304 14.86 0.40 -23.90
CA PHE A 304 13.44 0.09 -23.88
C PHE A 304 12.64 1.28 -23.33
N LYS A 305 12.11 2.13 -24.23
CA LYS A 305 11.24 3.27 -23.86
C LYS A 305 9.75 3.00 -23.98
N LYS A 306 9.36 2.18 -24.97
CA LYS A 306 7.95 1.94 -25.32
C LYS A 306 7.47 0.67 -24.62
N LEU A 307 6.96 0.86 -23.40
CA LEU A 307 6.45 -0.21 -22.55
C LEU A 307 4.98 -0.47 -22.86
N ASN A 308 4.62 -1.73 -23.10
CA ASN A 308 3.24 -2.17 -23.27
C ASN A 308 2.85 -3.03 -22.06
N PHE A 309 2.06 -2.45 -21.16
CA PHE A 309 1.61 -3.13 -19.95
C PHE A 309 0.46 -4.09 -20.25
N THR A 310 0.62 -5.34 -19.82
CA THR A 310 -0.46 -6.33 -19.78
C THR A 310 -1.18 -6.28 -18.43
N LYS A 311 -0.43 -6.01 -17.34
CA LYS A 311 -0.95 -5.78 -15.98
C LYS A 311 -0.21 -4.61 -15.33
N GLY A 312 -0.96 -3.72 -14.69
CA GLY A 312 -0.45 -2.45 -14.16
C GLY A 312 -0.40 -1.34 -15.21
N THR A 313 -0.07 -0.13 -14.78
CA THR A 313 -0.01 1.07 -15.63
C THR A 313 1.40 1.67 -15.70
N GLU A 314 2.28 1.31 -14.77
CA GLU A 314 3.63 1.85 -14.64
C GLU A 314 4.61 0.80 -14.10
N ILE A 315 5.92 1.09 -14.23
CA ILE A 315 6.95 0.25 -13.61
C ILE A 315 6.96 0.52 -12.11
N ILE A 316 6.61 -0.50 -11.33
CA ILE A 316 6.78 -0.47 -9.87
C ILE A 316 8.21 -0.90 -9.55
N PRO A 317 8.97 -0.15 -8.73
CA PRO A 317 10.33 -0.54 -8.42
C PRO A 317 10.42 -1.90 -7.71
N GLY A 318 11.29 -2.79 -8.17
CA GLY A 318 11.52 -4.10 -7.53
C GLY A 318 12.13 -5.17 -8.42
N GLU A 319 12.01 -6.44 -8.02
CA GLU A 319 12.55 -7.59 -8.76
C GLU A 319 11.57 -8.09 -9.82
N TYR A 320 12.12 -8.40 -11.00
CA TYR A 320 11.38 -8.89 -12.16
C TYR A 320 12.07 -10.11 -12.76
N ASP A 321 11.28 -11.10 -13.13
CA ASP A 321 11.69 -12.15 -14.04
C ASP A 321 11.51 -11.63 -15.48
N ALA A 322 12.63 -11.46 -16.18
CA ALA A 322 12.68 -10.96 -17.55
C ALA A 322 13.02 -12.08 -18.53
N VAL A 323 12.27 -12.18 -19.61
CA VAL A 323 12.55 -13.05 -20.76
C VAL A 323 12.94 -12.17 -21.93
N VAL A 324 14.22 -12.21 -22.31
CA VAL A 324 14.77 -11.41 -23.41
C VAL A 324 14.99 -12.31 -24.62
N THR A 325 14.37 -11.95 -25.72
CA THR A 325 14.51 -12.58 -27.03
C THR A 325 15.32 -11.65 -27.94
N VAL A 326 16.42 -12.17 -28.47
CA VAL A 326 17.35 -11.43 -29.34
C VAL A 326 17.32 -12.00 -30.75
N GLU A 327 17.12 -11.12 -31.72
CA GLU A 327 17.28 -11.42 -33.14
C GLU A 327 18.68 -10.97 -33.58
N THR A 328 19.51 -11.91 -34.00
CA THR A 328 20.82 -11.63 -34.60
C THR A 328 20.67 -11.45 -36.10
N GLY A 329 21.29 -10.40 -36.63
CA GLY A 329 21.07 -9.97 -38.02
C GLY A 329 22.38 -9.78 -38.77
N SER A 330 23.22 -10.80 -38.86
CA SER A 330 24.37 -10.71 -39.76
C SER A 330 23.91 -11.02 -41.20
N PHE A 331 24.06 -10.07 -42.13
CA PHE A 331 23.74 -10.27 -43.56
C PHE A 331 24.44 -11.52 -44.12
N PHE A 332 25.67 -11.78 -43.67
CA PHE A 332 26.45 -12.96 -44.04
C PHE A 332 25.87 -14.28 -43.48
N GLU A 333 25.31 -14.29 -42.27
CA GLU A 333 24.62 -15.47 -41.73
C GLU A 333 23.33 -15.78 -42.48
N LYS A 334 22.58 -14.74 -42.89
CA LYS A 334 21.41 -14.90 -43.76
C LYS A 334 21.78 -15.42 -45.16
N LEU A 335 22.95 -15.02 -45.69
CA LEU A 335 23.45 -15.50 -46.98
C LEU A 335 23.97 -16.94 -46.90
N GLN A 336 24.67 -17.29 -45.81
CA GLN A 336 25.25 -18.62 -45.59
C GLN A 336 24.18 -19.66 -45.21
N ASN A 337 23.13 -19.23 -44.50
CA ASN A 337 22.01 -20.08 -44.07
C ASN A 337 20.74 -19.84 -44.89
N PHE A 338 20.86 -19.49 -46.18
CA PHE A 338 19.72 -19.28 -47.06
C PHE A 338 18.79 -20.52 -47.05
N GLY A 339 17.64 -20.42 -46.36
CA GLY A 339 16.69 -21.52 -46.17
C GLY A 339 16.56 -22.09 -44.73
N LYS A 340 17.34 -21.59 -43.75
CA LYS A 340 17.17 -21.91 -42.32
C LYS A 340 17.06 -20.62 -41.52
N ASP A 341 15.88 -20.35 -40.97
CA ASP A 341 15.67 -19.24 -40.05
C ASP A 341 16.60 -19.41 -38.83
N SER A 342 17.44 -18.43 -38.57
CA SER A 342 18.26 -18.40 -37.36
C SER A 342 17.34 -18.34 -36.14
N ALA A 343 17.35 -19.39 -35.31
CA ALA A 343 16.54 -19.42 -34.11
C ALA A 343 16.89 -18.23 -33.19
N PRO A 344 15.89 -17.51 -32.66
CA PRO A 344 16.15 -16.37 -31.78
C PRO A 344 16.80 -16.84 -30.47
N ILE A 345 17.68 -16.02 -29.93
CA ILE A 345 18.35 -16.32 -28.65
C ILE A 345 17.41 -15.88 -27.53
N VAL A 346 16.94 -16.82 -26.73
CA VAL A 346 16.08 -16.53 -25.57
C VAL A 346 16.88 -16.70 -24.28
N LYS A 347 16.94 -15.64 -23.46
CA LYS A 347 17.59 -15.65 -22.15
C LYS A 347 16.59 -15.25 -21.07
N LYS A 348 16.54 -16.04 -20.00
CA LYS A 348 15.79 -15.69 -18.78
C LYS A 348 16.75 -15.03 -17.79
N LEU A 349 16.33 -13.91 -17.21
CA LEU A 349 17.13 -13.08 -16.30
C LEU A 349 16.24 -12.70 -15.12
N ARG A 350 16.82 -12.64 -13.92
CA ARG A 350 16.20 -11.95 -12.78
C ARG A 350 16.87 -10.58 -12.65
N VAL A 351 16.07 -9.52 -12.69
CA VAL A 351 16.57 -8.15 -12.78
C VAL A 351 15.93 -7.27 -11.72
N LEU A 352 16.74 -6.43 -11.07
CA LEU A 352 16.27 -5.42 -10.13
C LEU A 352 16.02 -4.10 -10.87
N LEU A 353 14.75 -3.80 -11.12
CA LEU A 353 14.30 -2.54 -11.68
C LEU A 353 14.05 -1.52 -10.57
N HIS A 354 15.14 -0.98 -10.01
CA HIS A 354 15.10 0.07 -8.99
C HIS A 354 16.04 1.23 -9.37
N PRO A 355 15.71 2.51 -9.15
CA PRO A 355 16.59 3.61 -9.52
C PRO A 355 17.85 3.71 -8.65
N LYS A 356 17.80 3.23 -7.39
CA LYS A 356 18.92 3.24 -6.44
C LYS A 356 19.73 1.94 -6.46
N GLU A 357 20.68 1.82 -5.54
CA GLU A 357 21.47 0.61 -5.31
C GLU A 357 20.64 -0.50 -4.65
N ASN A 358 21.23 -1.70 -4.54
CA ASN A 358 20.52 -2.88 -4.04
C ASN A 358 20.19 -2.75 -2.53
N GLU A 359 21.14 -2.25 -1.73
CA GLU A 359 20.97 -2.05 -0.29
C GLU A 359 19.83 -1.08 0.01
N ASP A 360 19.78 0.03 -0.73
CA ASP A 360 18.68 1.00 -0.64
C ASP A 360 17.33 0.37 -0.98
N PHE A 361 17.28 -0.49 -2.00
CA PHE A 361 16.04 -1.18 -2.36
C PHE A 361 15.57 -2.12 -1.25
N LEU A 362 16.48 -2.90 -0.64
CA LEU A 362 16.12 -3.80 0.46
C LEU A 362 15.56 -3.03 1.65
N ARG A 363 16.15 -1.88 1.99
CA ARG A 363 15.64 -0.97 3.01
C ARG A 363 14.26 -0.40 2.64
N ASP A 364 14.10 0.09 1.40
CA ASP A 364 12.84 0.64 0.91
C ASP A 364 11.74 -0.46 0.90
N LEU A 365 12.09 -1.71 0.58
CA LEU A 365 11.19 -2.87 0.58
C LEU A 365 10.78 -3.27 2.00
N GLN A 366 11.71 -3.27 2.94
CA GLN A 366 11.42 -3.54 4.34
C GLN A 366 10.47 -2.47 4.90
N ASN A 367 10.79 -1.19 4.70
CA ASN A 367 9.93 -0.08 5.11
C ASN A 367 8.53 -0.17 4.50
N TYR A 368 8.43 -0.56 3.23
CA TYR A 368 7.14 -0.75 2.56
C TYR A 368 6.33 -1.89 3.19
N ARG A 369 6.96 -3.02 3.51
CA ARG A 369 6.32 -4.14 4.21
C ARG A 369 5.85 -3.75 5.61
N ASP A 370 6.68 -3.03 6.35
CA ASP A 370 6.36 -2.58 7.70
C ASP A 370 5.17 -1.62 7.69
N ARG A 371 5.10 -0.70 6.72
CA ARG A 371 3.94 0.17 6.51
C ARG A 371 2.66 -0.58 6.14
N ILE A 372 2.75 -1.61 5.29
CA ILE A 372 1.58 -2.44 4.98
C ILE A 372 1.11 -3.17 6.24
N LYS A 373 2.03 -3.81 6.96
CA LYS A 373 1.73 -4.49 8.22
C LYS A 373 1.09 -3.56 9.23
N GLU A 374 1.63 -2.35 9.39
CA GLU A 374 1.08 -1.35 10.30
C GLU A 374 -0.34 -0.93 9.88
N LYS A 375 -0.57 -0.71 8.59
CA LYS A 375 -1.90 -0.38 8.06
C LYS A 375 -2.91 -1.52 8.26
N GLU A 376 -2.48 -2.76 8.10
CA GLU A 376 -3.30 -3.96 8.34
C GLU A 376 -3.57 -4.18 9.84
N LEU A 377 -2.60 -3.86 10.70
CA LEU A 377 -2.69 -3.99 12.16
C LEU A 377 -3.52 -2.89 12.82
N ARG A 378 -3.52 -1.67 12.26
CA ARG A 378 -4.23 -0.50 12.78
C ARG A 378 -5.67 -0.79 13.23
N PRO A 379 -6.56 -1.40 12.43
CA PRO A 379 -7.93 -1.68 12.86
C PRO A 379 -8.00 -2.60 14.09
N PHE A 380 -7.08 -3.56 14.23
CA PHE A 380 -7.03 -4.42 15.42
C PHE A 380 -6.57 -3.67 16.67
N LYS A 381 -5.55 -2.80 16.52
CA LYS A 381 -5.07 -1.93 17.61
C LYS A 381 -6.18 -0.97 18.09
N GLU A 382 -6.90 -0.34 17.17
CA GLU A 382 -8.02 0.55 17.51
C GLU A 382 -9.15 -0.20 18.25
N ARG A 383 -9.47 -1.43 17.85
CA ARG A 383 -10.45 -2.28 18.55
C ARG A 383 -9.97 -2.66 19.95
N LEU A 384 -8.70 -3.02 20.08
CA LEU A 384 -8.09 -3.39 21.35
C LEU A 384 -8.16 -2.24 22.35
N GLU A 385 -7.85 -1.02 21.91
CA GLU A 385 -7.92 0.19 22.73
C GLU A 385 -9.35 0.49 23.20
N LYS A 386 -10.36 0.34 22.33
CA LYS A 386 -11.77 0.50 22.70
C LYS A 386 -12.22 -0.48 23.78
N TYR A 387 -11.81 -1.74 23.69
CA TYR A 387 -12.11 -2.75 24.71
C TYR A 387 -11.35 -2.53 26.02
N ARG A 388 -10.07 -2.14 25.97
CA ARG A 388 -9.31 -1.76 27.16
C ARG A 388 -9.94 -0.57 27.89
N THR A 389 -10.42 0.41 27.12
CA THR A 389 -11.13 1.56 27.69
C THR A 389 -12.47 1.15 28.30
N LEU A 390 -13.23 0.27 27.64
CA LEU A 390 -14.44 -0.33 28.22
C LEU A 390 -14.17 -1.03 29.55
N LEU A 391 -13.13 -1.86 29.60
CA LEU A 391 -12.73 -2.58 30.81
C LEU A 391 -12.41 -1.62 31.96
N SER A 392 -11.64 -0.56 31.69
CA SER A 392 -11.30 0.46 32.68
C SER A 392 -12.55 1.18 33.20
N MET A 393 -13.49 1.54 32.32
CA MET A 393 -14.78 2.14 32.72
C MET A 393 -15.59 1.20 33.61
N ILE A 394 -15.68 -0.09 33.27
CA ILE A 394 -16.40 -1.09 34.08
C ILE A 394 -15.76 -1.20 35.48
N GLN A 395 -14.45 -1.35 35.56
CA GLN A 395 -13.71 -1.49 36.83
C GLN A 395 -13.82 -0.24 37.71
N ARG A 396 -13.75 0.96 37.11
CA ARG A 396 -13.91 2.21 37.84
C ARG A 396 -15.33 2.38 38.38
N THR A 397 -16.33 2.01 37.57
CA THR A 397 -17.74 2.01 37.96
C THR A 397 -17.98 1.04 39.12
N ASP A 398 -17.49 -0.20 39.01
CA ASP A 398 -17.55 -1.22 40.05
C ASP A 398 -17.01 -0.69 41.38
N LYS A 399 -15.79 -0.16 41.36
CA LYS A 399 -15.13 0.38 42.55
C LYS A 399 -15.90 1.55 43.17
N SER A 400 -16.32 2.54 42.37
CA SER A 400 -17.05 3.72 42.86
C SER A 400 -18.43 3.32 43.43
N TYR A 401 -19.18 2.47 42.71
CA TYR A 401 -20.51 2.04 43.12
C TYR A 401 -20.49 1.22 44.42
N PHE A 402 -19.56 0.28 44.57
CA PHE A 402 -19.48 -0.53 45.79
C PHE A 402 -18.95 0.27 46.99
N ALA A 403 -18.01 1.19 46.77
CA ALA A 403 -17.59 2.13 47.83
C ALA A 403 -18.75 3.04 48.29
N PHE A 404 -19.63 3.45 47.37
CA PHE A 404 -20.86 4.16 47.69
C PHE A 404 -21.82 3.27 48.50
N LEU A 405 -22.10 2.05 48.04
CA LEU A 405 -23.03 1.12 48.71
C LEU A 405 -22.63 0.81 50.15
N GLU A 406 -21.34 0.71 50.44
CA GLU A 406 -20.83 0.50 51.81
C GLU A 406 -21.23 1.64 52.75
N LYS A 407 -21.12 2.90 52.30
CA LYS A 407 -21.34 4.11 53.10
C LYS A 407 -22.82 4.55 53.14
N ALA A 408 -23.57 4.30 52.09
CA ALA A 408 -24.93 4.82 51.92
C ALA A 408 -25.92 4.25 52.96
N LEU A 409 -26.76 5.12 53.55
CA LEU A 409 -27.83 4.71 54.47
C LEU A 409 -29.20 4.64 53.78
N ASN A 410 -29.41 5.48 52.77
CA ASN A 410 -30.64 5.58 51.98
C ASN A 410 -30.33 5.41 50.49
N GLY A 411 -31.30 4.92 49.71
CA GLY A 411 -31.13 4.80 48.27
C GLY A 411 -31.09 6.15 47.56
N GLN A 412 -31.71 7.18 48.15
CA GLN A 412 -31.73 8.54 47.58
C GLN A 412 -30.34 9.19 47.53
N SER A 413 -29.38 8.76 48.36
CA SER A 413 -27.98 9.25 48.28
C SER A 413 -27.23 8.81 47.02
N ILE A 414 -27.84 7.96 46.17
CA ILE A 414 -27.26 7.52 44.89
C ILE A 414 -26.92 8.70 43.95
N GLU A 415 -27.52 9.87 44.17
CA GLU A 415 -27.19 11.13 43.50
C GLU A 415 -25.69 11.48 43.62
N GLU A 416 -25.01 11.09 44.71
CA GLU A 416 -23.57 11.31 44.88
C GLU A 416 -22.75 10.47 43.91
N PHE A 417 -23.09 9.19 43.78
CA PHE A 417 -22.49 8.28 42.79
C PHE A 417 -22.81 8.74 41.36
N GLU A 418 -24.06 9.12 41.09
CA GLU A 418 -24.48 9.60 39.77
C GLU A 418 -23.67 10.85 39.37
N LYS A 419 -23.47 11.79 40.30
CA LYS A 419 -22.63 12.97 40.07
C LYS A 419 -21.19 12.62 39.78
N GLU A 420 -20.59 11.69 40.53
CA GLU A 420 -19.23 11.20 40.28
C GLU A 420 -19.13 10.54 38.89
N TYR A 421 -20.08 9.68 38.54
CA TYR A 421 -20.17 9.01 37.25
C TYR A 421 -20.29 10.02 36.10
N ILE A 422 -21.21 10.98 36.20
CA ILE A 422 -21.44 12.03 35.20
C ILE A 422 -20.17 12.87 34.99
N THR A 423 -19.41 13.13 36.05
CA THR A 423 -18.22 13.97 35.97
C THR A 423 -17.02 13.22 35.40
N SER A 424 -16.86 11.93 35.75
CA SER A 424 -15.60 11.22 35.52
C SER A 424 -15.64 10.13 34.44
N ILE A 425 -16.80 9.53 34.19
CA ILE A 425 -16.93 8.36 33.29
C ILE A 425 -17.85 8.68 32.11
N SER A 426 -18.97 9.37 32.36
CA SER A 426 -19.97 9.67 31.33
C SER A 426 -19.42 10.40 30.09
N PRO A 427 -18.53 11.42 30.21
CA PRO A 427 -18.01 12.12 29.03
C PRO A 427 -17.16 11.22 28.14
N LEU A 428 -16.33 10.37 28.75
CA LEU A 428 -15.50 9.39 28.06
C LEU A 428 -16.38 8.35 27.35
N PHE A 429 -17.38 7.82 28.06
CA PHE A 429 -18.32 6.85 27.50
C PHE A 429 -19.10 7.42 26.31
N GLN A 430 -19.64 8.63 26.43
CA GLN A 430 -20.36 9.31 25.35
C GLN A 430 -19.49 9.52 24.12
N ASN A 431 -18.26 10.01 24.30
CA ASN A 431 -17.33 10.25 23.19
C ASN A 431 -17.05 8.94 22.43
N ILE A 432 -16.70 7.89 23.16
CA ILE A 432 -16.35 6.59 22.56
C ILE A 432 -17.55 5.97 21.84
N VAL A 433 -18.76 6.04 22.41
CA VAL A 433 -19.97 5.54 21.75
C VAL A 433 -20.24 6.30 20.45
N LEU A 434 -20.15 7.63 20.47
CA LEU A 434 -20.38 8.46 19.28
C LEU A 434 -19.33 8.17 18.19
N GLU A 435 -18.05 8.09 18.54
CA GLU A 435 -16.97 7.80 17.60
C GLU A 435 -17.12 6.39 17.00
N THR A 436 -17.49 5.41 17.82
CA THR A 436 -17.72 4.01 17.40
C THR A 436 -18.93 3.92 16.46
N ASN A 437 -20.01 4.64 16.76
CA ASN A 437 -21.19 4.70 15.89
C ASN A 437 -20.90 5.39 14.55
N ARG A 438 -20.08 6.45 14.57
CA ARG A 438 -19.62 7.10 13.33
C ARG A 438 -18.83 6.13 12.46
N LYS A 439 -17.88 5.39 13.04
CA LYS A 439 -17.09 4.36 12.33
C LYS A 439 -17.98 3.23 11.81
N LEU A 440 -18.97 2.77 12.57
CA LEU A 440 -19.93 1.77 12.09
C LEU A 440 -20.58 2.21 10.77
N LEU A 441 -21.13 3.44 10.73
CA LEU A 441 -21.79 3.98 9.53
C LEU A 441 -20.83 4.14 8.33
N GLU A 442 -19.56 4.44 8.60
CA GLU A 442 -18.53 4.51 7.56
C GLU A 442 -18.24 3.12 6.98
N TYR A 443 -18.05 2.12 7.84
CA TYR A 443 -17.71 0.76 7.42
C TYR A 443 -18.88 -0.02 6.83
N GLU A 444 -20.13 0.26 7.20
CA GLU A 444 -21.30 -0.36 6.55
C GLU A 444 -21.33 -0.14 5.03
N ARG A 445 -20.71 0.93 4.55
CA ARG A 445 -20.62 1.26 3.12
C ARG A 445 -19.41 0.61 2.42
N VAL A 446 -18.34 0.31 3.17
CA VAL A 446 -17.03 -0.05 2.61
C VAL A 446 -16.67 -1.53 2.87
N SER A 447 -16.95 -2.03 4.07
CA SER A 447 -16.51 -3.36 4.54
C SER A 447 -17.51 -3.95 5.53
N HIS A 448 -18.28 -4.95 5.08
CA HIS A 448 -19.27 -5.63 5.92
C HIS A 448 -18.65 -6.32 7.14
N GLY A 449 -17.42 -6.84 7.01
CA GLY A 449 -16.71 -7.48 8.12
C GLY A 449 -16.39 -6.48 9.23
N ASP A 450 -15.84 -5.32 8.87
CA ASP A 450 -15.50 -4.28 9.84
C ASP A 450 -16.72 -3.69 10.54
N ALA A 451 -17.83 -3.52 9.81
CA ALA A 451 -19.10 -3.07 10.36
C ALA A 451 -19.64 -4.00 11.47
N GLN A 452 -19.56 -5.32 11.28
CA GLN A 452 -20.01 -6.28 12.29
C GLN A 452 -19.24 -6.14 13.62
N TYR A 453 -17.95 -5.83 13.58
CA TYR A 453 -17.17 -5.61 14.79
C TYR A 453 -17.59 -4.35 15.54
N PHE A 454 -17.76 -3.22 14.84
CA PHE A 454 -18.23 -2.00 15.50
C PHE A 454 -19.63 -2.16 16.09
N LYS A 455 -20.49 -2.94 15.43
CA LYS A 455 -21.79 -3.31 15.99
C LYS A 455 -21.67 -4.08 17.30
N GLN A 456 -20.80 -5.09 17.37
CA GLN A 456 -20.56 -5.85 18.60
C GLN A 456 -20.07 -4.94 19.75
N ILE A 457 -19.14 -4.03 19.46
CA ILE A 457 -18.61 -3.09 20.44
C ILE A 457 -19.73 -2.16 20.96
N ILE A 458 -20.62 -1.69 20.08
CA ILE A 458 -21.77 -0.85 20.48
C ILE A 458 -22.74 -1.63 21.37
N GLU A 459 -22.99 -2.90 21.09
CA GLU A 459 -23.80 -3.76 21.96
C GLU A 459 -23.16 -3.94 23.35
N ASP A 460 -21.83 -4.08 23.41
CA ASP A 460 -21.10 -4.16 24.67
C ASP A 460 -21.16 -2.83 25.45
N TYR A 461 -21.05 -1.69 24.76
CA TYR A 461 -21.28 -0.37 25.36
C TYR A 461 -22.71 -0.18 25.85
N ARG A 462 -23.71 -0.67 25.11
CA ARG A 462 -25.11 -0.64 25.52
C ARG A 462 -25.32 -1.44 26.81
N ALA A 463 -24.81 -2.67 26.87
CA ALA A 463 -24.91 -3.51 28.06
C ALA A 463 -24.26 -2.86 29.29
N TYR A 464 -23.12 -2.18 29.11
CA TYR A 464 -22.49 -1.39 30.17
C TYR A 464 -23.36 -0.21 30.60
N GLY A 465 -23.91 0.57 29.66
CA GLY A 465 -24.79 1.71 29.97
C GLY A 465 -26.08 1.29 30.68
N GLU A 466 -26.69 0.17 30.26
CA GLU A 466 -27.84 -0.45 30.92
C GLU A 466 -27.51 -0.86 32.36
N MET A 467 -26.35 -1.49 32.59
CA MET A 467 -25.90 -1.86 33.93
C MET A 467 -25.79 -0.63 34.85
N VAL A 468 -25.18 0.47 34.38
CA VAL A 468 -25.06 1.71 35.18
C VAL A 468 -26.43 2.32 35.47
N SER A 469 -27.32 2.36 34.48
CA SER A 469 -28.70 2.83 34.65
C SER A 469 -29.46 2.00 35.70
N ASP A 470 -29.31 0.68 35.66
CA ASP A 470 -29.91 -0.22 36.64
C ASP A 470 -29.34 0.00 38.04
N MET A 471 -28.02 0.19 38.17
CA MET A 471 -27.37 0.52 39.45
C MET A 471 -28.00 1.75 40.10
N VAL A 472 -28.21 2.82 39.32
CA VAL A 472 -28.81 4.06 39.82
C VAL A 472 -30.28 3.85 40.19
N THR A 473 -31.06 3.29 39.28
CA THR A 473 -32.52 3.18 39.44
C THR A 473 -32.93 2.17 40.51
N MET A 474 -32.33 0.97 40.53
CA MET A 474 -32.64 -0.05 41.53
C MET A 474 -32.24 0.40 42.94
N THR A 475 -31.12 1.12 43.07
CA THR A 475 -30.68 1.66 44.36
C THR A 475 -31.55 2.83 44.82
N GLY A 476 -31.83 3.78 43.93
CA GLY A 476 -32.71 4.93 44.20
C GLY A 476 -34.10 4.54 44.67
N ASN A 477 -34.63 3.41 44.18
CA ASN A 477 -35.94 2.88 44.57
C ASN A 477 -35.98 2.31 46.01
N LYS A 478 -34.84 2.08 46.66
CA LYS A 478 -34.78 1.56 48.04
C LYS A 478 -34.75 2.72 49.04
N LYS A 479 -35.86 2.96 49.75
CA LYS A 479 -35.93 4.03 50.79
C LYS A 479 -34.82 3.91 51.86
N TRP A 480 -34.49 2.69 52.27
CA TRP A 480 -33.46 2.40 53.27
C TRP A 480 -32.55 1.26 52.80
N LEU A 481 -31.24 1.49 52.81
CA LEU A 481 -30.23 0.50 52.45
C LEU A 481 -29.79 -0.32 53.68
N ARG A 482 -30.71 -1.13 54.20
CA ARG A 482 -30.38 -2.09 55.28
C ARG A 482 -29.41 -3.17 54.75
N LYS A 483 -28.73 -3.87 55.66
CA LYS A 483 -27.78 -4.96 55.33
C LYS A 483 -28.32 -5.96 54.30
N LYS A 484 -29.61 -6.33 54.38
CA LYS A 484 -30.26 -7.22 53.40
C LYS A 484 -30.34 -6.60 52.00
N ALA A 485 -30.78 -5.34 51.89
CA ALA A 485 -30.92 -4.66 50.61
C ALA A 485 -29.55 -4.38 49.96
N LYS A 486 -28.54 -4.01 50.76
CA LYS A 486 -27.15 -3.86 50.28
C LYS A 486 -26.64 -5.18 49.70
N ARG A 487 -26.83 -6.29 50.41
CA ARG A 487 -26.40 -7.62 49.95
C ARG A 487 -27.10 -8.04 48.65
N GLU A 488 -28.39 -7.77 48.52
CA GLU A 488 -29.18 -8.07 47.30
C GLU A 488 -28.67 -7.26 46.08
N LEU A 489 -28.43 -5.96 46.25
CA LEU A 489 -27.86 -5.11 45.21
C LEU A 489 -26.43 -5.55 44.87
N GLU A 490 -25.63 -5.86 45.89
CA GLU A 490 -24.25 -6.31 45.73
C GLU A 490 -24.13 -7.61 44.96
N GLU A 491 -24.90 -8.64 45.34
CA GLU A 491 -24.92 -9.92 44.64
C GLU A 491 -25.35 -9.76 43.18
N THR A 492 -26.42 -8.99 42.94
CA THR A 492 -26.94 -8.73 41.59
C THR A 492 -25.90 -8.04 40.70
N PHE A 493 -25.32 -6.93 41.18
CA PHE A 493 -24.43 -6.11 40.35
C PHE A 493 -23.01 -6.67 40.26
N ARG A 494 -22.48 -7.32 41.30
CA ARG A 494 -21.17 -8.02 41.18
C ARG A 494 -21.22 -9.10 40.12
N THR A 495 -22.33 -9.84 40.04
CA THR A 495 -22.50 -10.89 39.02
C THR A 495 -22.47 -10.28 37.62
N ARG A 496 -23.27 -9.23 37.36
CA ARG A 496 -23.29 -8.54 36.06
C ARG A 496 -21.95 -7.88 35.70
N VAL A 497 -21.29 -7.24 36.67
CA VAL A 497 -19.96 -6.65 36.46
C VAL A 497 -18.96 -7.72 36.06
N ASN A 498 -18.92 -8.85 36.79
CA ASN A 498 -17.99 -9.94 36.51
C ASN A 498 -18.25 -10.55 35.13
N GLU A 499 -19.51 -10.73 34.73
CA GLU A 499 -19.88 -11.20 33.39
C GLU A 499 -19.36 -10.25 32.30
N LEU A 500 -19.56 -8.93 32.46
CA LEU A 500 -19.07 -7.93 31.50
C LEU A 500 -17.53 -7.85 31.46
N ILE A 501 -16.86 -7.94 32.61
CA ILE A 501 -15.39 -7.99 32.70
C ILE A 501 -14.87 -9.22 31.96
N GLN A 502 -15.41 -10.41 32.26
CA GLN A 502 -14.98 -11.66 31.61
C GLN A 502 -15.21 -11.60 30.11
N LYS A 503 -16.39 -11.16 29.66
CA LYS A 503 -16.68 -10.99 28.22
C LYS A 503 -15.67 -10.06 27.56
N THR A 504 -15.39 -8.91 28.18
CA THR A 504 -14.45 -7.91 27.65
C THR A 504 -13.02 -8.44 27.61
N GLN A 505 -12.57 -9.15 28.65
CA GLN A 505 -11.24 -9.76 28.71
C GLN A 505 -11.04 -10.82 27.63
N VAL A 506 -12.05 -11.65 27.35
CA VAL A 506 -12.00 -12.63 26.25
C VAL A 506 -11.81 -11.92 24.90
N GLN A 507 -12.49 -10.78 24.67
CA GLN A 507 -12.30 -10.01 23.44
C GLN A 507 -10.89 -9.42 23.33
N ILE A 508 -10.35 -8.89 24.43
CA ILE A 508 -8.97 -8.38 24.49
C ILE A 508 -7.98 -9.49 24.14
N GLN A 509 -8.09 -10.66 24.77
CA GLN A 509 -7.19 -11.80 24.52
C GLN A 509 -7.29 -12.30 23.07
N ASN A 510 -8.50 -12.35 22.50
CA ASN A 510 -8.68 -12.71 21.10
C ASN A 510 -8.01 -11.72 20.15
N LEU A 511 -8.12 -10.42 20.42
CA LEU A 511 -7.48 -9.38 19.61
C LEU A 511 -5.96 -9.38 19.75
N GLU A 512 -5.43 -9.58 20.96
CA GLU A 512 -3.99 -9.72 21.19
C GLU A 512 -3.43 -10.94 20.46
N SER A 513 -4.14 -12.08 20.50
CA SER A 513 -3.78 -13.28 19.73
C SER A 513 -3.78 -13.03 18.22
N GLN A 514 -4.79 -12.31 17.70
CA GLN A 514 -4.85 -11.94 16.28
C GLN A 514 -3.69 -11.02 15.90
N ILE A 515 -3.38 -9.99 16.71
CA ILE A 515 -2.27 -9.08 16.46
C ILE A 515 -0.93 -9.83 16.45
N ASN A 516 -0.73 -10.79 17.36
CA ASN A 516 0.49 -11.59 17.44
C ASN A 516 0.66 -12.59 16.28
N GLN A 517 -0.38 -12.84 15.48
CA GLN A 517 -0.31 -13.71 14.30
C GLN A 517 0.16 -12.99 13.03
N PHE A 518 0.23 -11.66 13.02
CA PHE A 518 0.73 -10.81 11.91
C PHE A 518 2.23 -10.51 12.03
#